data_AF-A0A662HCX0-F1
#
_entry.id   AF-A0A662HCX0-F1
#
_cell.length_a   1.000
_cell.length_b   1.000
_cell.length_c   1.000
_cell.angle_alpha   90.00
_cell.angle_beta   90.00
_cell.angle_gamma   90.00
#
_symmetry.space_group_name_H-M   'P 1'
#
loop_
_entity.id
_entity.type
_entity.pdbx_description
1 polymer ?
#
loop_
_entity_poly.entity_id
_entity_poly.type
_entity_poly.pdbx_seq_one_letter_code
_entity_poly.pdbx_strand_id
1 'polypeptide(L)'
;MVVGVSMKLGVVVWVEGTTVKFRINEQAVVERGQLVKVVDKGRKFILRVYDFRPESLLSQAEIAIVSKKIQEGEPTPIYDKSLRLYDTALATIICQISEEGIVHGPTGVPSLFTDVETLDKIDLEHLNLDTGDIVLGYVRVGHRTADIRVTINGSKVIPHHILVCGVTGSGKSNLGKVLAASIMAIPEPRYSMIIFDCESEYFSGASHDHYGLVHLPEAEERLFYVTTGIDEPCKITYEFYFQGETVERKILAYPLKVCYSELTPRDFSMTGEFSSPQEELLWLLYKRYREDWLEKLLDLTAREIYEKLGKLAKTNTINVTKRKVKHMLGDGDIFIAEDCPEVGLSKAVLAAIRHGKIILIDIPHATEGEEKLLSVMITRKIFRTYELMRKTAPDRWAKLPYVLIMVEEAHRYLAKHSLMGGEVRENIFSIISKRGRKYKVGALYITQMPGEIAETVIRQTLTKIILPLPTRPDYTKVIQYSPYLDEAEQEIKTLDRGDALIVSPPSGLRFAVPAKVFSFEKYVEERLREKMELDRLQSITYG
;
A
#
# COMPACT_ATOMS: atom_id res chain seq x y z
N MET A 1 -20.39 22.21 6.73
CA MET A 1 -21.37 22.33 7.83
C MET A 1 -20.73 21.72 9.06
N VAL A 2 -20.63 22.50 10.13
CA VAL A 2 -19.89 22.15 11.37
C VAL A 2 -20.35 20.77 11.87
N VAL A 3 -19.40 19.85 12.07
CA VAL A 3 -19.61 18.60 12.83
C VAL A 3 -19.85 19.02 14.28
N GLY A 4 -21.09 19.41 14.61
CA GLY A 4 -21.37 20.17 15.84
C GLY A 4 -22.43 19.58 16.76
N VAL A 5 -23.30 18.68 16.29
CA VAL A 5 -24.33 18.05 17.14
C VAL A 5 -24.59 16.62 16.65
N SER A 6 -24.53 15.66 17.57
CA SER A 6 -24.92 14.27 17.32
C SER A 6 -26.39 14.22 16.87
N MET A 7 -26.68 13.68 15.69
CA MET A 7 -28.03 13.57 15.17
C MET A 7 -28.57 12.15 15.39
N LYS A 8 -29.77 12.05 15.97
CA LYS A 8 -30.48 10.78 16.18
C LYS A 8 -30.96 10.21 14.84
N LEU A 9 -30.41 9.05 14.47
CA LEU A 9 -30.70 8.34 13.23
C LEU A 9 -31.81 7.30 13.40
N GLY A 10 -31.95 6.74 14.60
CA GLY A 10 -32.86 5.63 14.81
C GLY A 10 -32.82 5.05 16.21
N VAL A 11 -33.36 3.84 16.33
CA VAL A 11 -33.48 3.12 17.61
C VAL A 11 -33.16 1.64 17.39
N VAL A 12 -32.35 1.06 18.28
CA VAL A 12 -31.99 -0.37 18.25
C VAL A 12 -33.25 -1.23 18.43
N VAL A 13 -33.47 -2.18 17.51
CA VAL A 13 -34.64 -3.07 17.55
C VAL A 13 -34.27 -4.55 17.70
N TRP A 14 -33.02 -4.91 17.42
CA TRP A 14 -32.54 -6.28 17.57
C TRP A 14 -31.01 -6.30 17.64
N VAL A 15 -30.46 -7.23 18.42
CA VAL A 15 -29.00 -7.43 18.54
C VAL A 15 -28.69 -8.91 18.72
N GLU A 16 -27.71 -9.43 17.97
CA GLU A 16 -27.15 -10.78 18.13
C GLU A 16 -25.64 -10.75 17.84
N GLY A 17 -24.82 -11.19 18.79
CA GLY A 17 -23.36 -11.12 18.65
C GLY A 17 -22.89 -9.66 18.47
N THR A 18 -22.18 -9.39 17.37
CA THR A 18 -21.79 -8.03 16.97
C THR A 18 -22.79 -7.38 16.01
N THR A 19 -23.82 -8.09 15.57
CA THR A 19 -24.80 -7.55 14.62
C THR A 19 -25.90 -6.80 15.34
N VAL A 20 -26.11 -5.55 14.96
CA VAL A 20 -27.16 -4.67 15.47
C VAL A 20 -28.09 -4.32 14.32
N LYS A 21 -29.39 -4.44 14.54
CA LYS A 21 -30.41 -3.91 13.65
C LYS A 21 -31.09 -2.74 14.34
N PHE A 22 -31.20 -1.62 13.64
CA PHE A 22 -31.91 -0.45 14.14
C PHE A 22 -32.93 0.04 13.13
N ARG A 23 -34.06 0.52 13.64
CA ARG A 23 -35.09 1.18 12.86
C ARG A 23 -34.67 2.61 12.58
N ILE A 24 -34.75 3.01 11.32
CA ILE A 24 -34.35 4.35 10.86
C ILE A 24 -35.52 5.31 11.08
N ASN A 25 -35.23 6.51 11.56
CA ASN A 25 -36.22 7.58 11.68
C ASN A 25 -36.61 8.08 10.27
N GLU A 26 -37.87 8.44 10.05
CA GLU A 26 -38.39 8.81 8.71
C GLU A 26 -37.64 9.96 8.02
N GLN A 27 -37.04 10.87 8.81
CA GLN A 27 -36.28 12.01 8.30
C GLN A 27 -34.77 11.77 8.26
N ALA A 28 -34.30 10.63 8.78
CA ALA A 28 -32.88 10.31 8.82
C ALA A 28 -32.45 9.63 7.53
N VAL A 29 -31.30 10.04 7.01
CA VAL A 29 -30.62 9.36 5.91
C VAL A 29 -29.45 8.61 6.50
N VAL A 30 -29.40 7.30 6.22
CA VAL A 30 -28.34 6.40 6.67
C VAL A 30 -27.70 5.76 5.45
N GLU A 31 -26.38 5.71 5.44
CA GLU A 31 -25.61 5.24 4.28
C GLU A 31 -24.75 4.02 4.60
N ARG A 32 -24.46 3.21 3.58
CA ARG A 32 -23.58 2.04 3.73
C ARG A 32 -22.15 2.52 4.07
N GLY A 33 -21.49 1.84 5.00
CA GLY A 33 -20.17 2.23 5.53
C GLY A 33 -20.22 3.35 6.56
N GLN A 34 -21.37 3.98 6.80
CA GLN A 34 -21.49 5.05 7.80
C GLN A 34 -21.19 4.52 9.20
N LEU A 35 -20.30 5.22 9.90
CA LEU A 35 -20.07 5.02 11.33
C LEU A 35 -21.18 5.72 12.11
N VAL A 36 -21.76 5.00 13.05
CA VAL A 36 -22.80 5.48 13.98
C VAL A 36 -22.44 5.05 15.40
N LYS A 37 -23.03 5.69 16.40
CA LYS A 37 -22.81 5.36 17.81
C LYS A 37 -24.11 4.99 18.51
N VAL A 38 -23.96 4.17 19.55
CA VAL A 38 -25.00 3.89 20.54
C VAL A 38 -24.40 4.10 21.91
N VAL A 39 -25.03 4.96 22.73
CA VAL A 39 -24.63 5.22 24.11
C VAL A 39 -25.55 4.42 25.02
N ASP A 40 -25.02 3.43 25.73
CA ASP A 40 -25.80 2.61 26.67
C ASP A 40 -25.00 2.36 27.95
N LYS A 41 -25.60 2.61 29.12
CA LYS A 41 -25.02 2.36 30.46
C LYS A 41 -23.58 2.89 30.60
N GLY A 42 -23.35 4.14 30.20
CA GLY A 42 -22.05 4.82 30.27
C GLY A 42 -21.02 4.35 29.21
N ARG A 43 -21.37 3.38 28.37
CA ARG A 43 -20.49 2.84 27.33
C ARG A 43 -20.92 3.38 25.97
N LYS A 44 -19.95 3.62 25.10
CA LYS A 44 -20.20 3.99 23.70
C LYS A 44 -19.85 2.81 22.80
N PHE A 45 -20.82 2.33 22.03
CA PHE A 45 -20.64 1.34 20.99
C PHE A 45 -20.54 2.04 19.65
N ILE A 46 -19.44 1.84 18.93
CA ILE A 46 -19.29 2.35 17.57
C ILE A 46 -19.68 1.24 16.60
N LEU A 47 -20.64 1.54 15.74
CA LEU A 47 -21.19 0.60 14.76
C LEU A 47 -20.85 1.08 13.34
N ARG A 48 -20.70 0.14 12.41
CA ARG A 48 -20.68 0.42 10.97
C ARG A 48 -21.89 -0.18 10.30
N VAL A 49 -22.65 0.65 9.61
CA VAL A 49 -23.78 0.22 8.78
C VAL A 49 -23.25 -0.54 7.58
N TYR A 50 -23.68 -1.78 7.39
CA TYR A 50 -23.22 -2.60 6.26
C TYR A 50 -24.34 -3.05 5.34
N ASP A 51 -25.62 -2.98 5.75
CA ASP A 51 -26.75 -3.34 4.89
C ASP A 51 -28.08 -2.70 5.34
N PHE A 52 -29.13 -2.84 4.51
CA PHE A 52 -30.46 -2.28 4.77
C PHE A 52 -31.55 -3.33 4.54
N ARG A 53 -32.59 -3.32 5.38
CA ARG A 53 -33.77 -4.18 5.25
C ARG A 53 -35.04 -3.38 5.53
N PRO A 54 -35.74 -2.91 4.50
CA PRO A 54 -37.10 -2.38 4.66
C PRO A 54 -38.00 -3.46 5.24
N GLU A 55 -38.76 -3.15 6.27
CA GLU A 55 -39.68 -4.07 6.94
C GLU A 55 -41.12 -3.73 6.61
N SER A 56 -41.91 -4.76 6.34
CA SER A 56 -43.35 -4.67 6.11
C SER A 56 -44.08 -5.65 7.02
N LEU A 57 -44.96 -5.12 7.86
CA LEU A 57 -45.91 -5.92 8.65
C LEU A 57 -47.18 -6.27 7.87
N LEU A 58 -47.31 -5.81 6.62
CA LEU A 58 -48.38 -6.22 5.73
C LEU A 58 -48.18 -7.67 5.28
N SER A 59 -49.26 -8.44 5.24
CA SER A 59 -49.26 -9.77 4.64
C SER A 59 -48.95 -9.70 3.13
N GLN A 60 -48.45 -10.80 2.57
CA GLN A 60 -48.18 -10.89 1.13
C GLN A 60 -49.42 -10.59 0.26
N ALA A 61 -50.62 -10.96 0.75
CA ALA A 61 -51.87 -10.66 0.08
C ALA A 61 -52.19 -9.14 0.10
N GLU A 62 -52.00 -8.48 1.24
CA GLU A 62 -52.16 -7.02 1.34
C GLU A 62 -51.17 -6.28 0.45
N ILE A 63 -49.90 -6.72 0.41
CA ILE A 63 -48.88 -6.14 -0.47
C ILE A 63 -49.32 -6.25 -1.93
N ALA A 64 -49.77 -7.42 -2.38
CA ALA A 64 -50.22 -7.63 -3.76
C ALA A 64 -51.42 -6.76 -4.14
N ILE A 65 -52.38 -6.58 -3.21
CA ILE A 65 -53.54 -5.71 -3.42
C ILE A 65 -53.10 -4.25 -3.50
N VAL A 66 -52.30 -3.79 -2.54
CA VAL A 66 -51.83 -2.40 -2.47
C VAL A 66 -50.94 -2.07 -3.67
N SER A 67 -50.04 -2.96 -4.07
CA SER A 67 -49.16 -2.73 -5.22
C SER A 67 -49.95 -2.59 -6.52
N LYS A 68 -50.98 -3.41 -6.73
CA LYS A 68 -51.85 -3.35 -7.90
C LYS A 68 -52.62 -2.03 -7.95
N LYS A 69 -53.23 -1.64 -6.83
CA LYS A 69 -53.96 -0.37 -6.73
C LYS A 69 -53.08 0.85 -7.00
N ILE A 70 -51.86 0.88 -6.44
CA ILE A 70 -50.88 1.93 -6.71
C ILE A 70 -50.52 1.98 -8.20
N GLN A 71 -50.32 0.82 -8.84
CA GLN A 71 -50.01 0.74 -10.28
C GLN A 71 -51.15 1.28 -11.14
N GLU A 72 -52.40 1.07 -10.73
CA GLU A 72 -53.61 1.57 -11.40
C GLU A 72 -53.92 3.05 -11.05
N GLY A 73 -53.09 3.69 -10.22
CA GLY A 73 -53.26 5.08 -9.80
C GLY A 73 -54.37 5.29 -8.75
N GLU A 74 -54.85 4.22 -8.12
CA GLU A 74 -55.91 4.27 -7.13
C GLU A 74 -55.37 4.73 -5.75
N PRO A 75 -56.07 5.64 -5.06
CA PRO A 75 -55.69 6.06 -3.71
C PRO A 75 -55.77 4.87 -2.74
N THR A 76 -54.62 4.52 -2.16
CA THR A 76 -54.48 3.39 -1.22
C THR A 76 -53.92 3.86 0.12
N PRO A 77 -54.76 4.40 1.03
CA PRO A 77 -54.30 4.81 2.35
C PRO A 77 -53.92 3.56 3.18
N ILE A 78 -52.64 3.48 3.56
CA ILE A 78 -52.15 2.47 4.50
C ILE A 78 -52.31 3.04 5.91
N TYR A 79 -53.25 2.51 6.68
CA TYR A 79 -53.42 2.90 8.08
C TYR A 79 -52.16 2.55 8.89
N ASP A 80 -51.76 3.47 9.77
CA ASP A 80 -50.53 3.36 10.55
C ASP A 80 -49.30 3.04 9.68
N LYS A 81 -49.20 3.68 8.50
CA LYS A 81 -48.14 3.43 7.51
C LYS A 81 -46.76 3.35 8.15
N SER A 82 -46.41 4.28 9.04
CA SER A 82 -45.12 4.32 9.72
C SER A 82 -44.88 3.13 10.65
N LEU A 83 -45.92 2.57 11.28
CA LEU A 83 -45.78 1.37 12.12
C LEU A 83 -45.66 0.10 11.28
N ARG A 84 -46.32 0.06 10.12
CA ARG A 84 -46.41 -1.13 9.26
C ARG A 84 -45.32 -1.20 8.19
N LEU A 85 -44.79 -0.07 7.76
CA LEU A 85 -43.75 0.08 6.76
C LEU A 85 -42.66 0.98 7.33
N TYR A 86 -41.48 0.43 7.58
CA TYR A 86 -40.36 1.20 8.11
C TYR A 86 -39.04 0.64 7.63
N ASP A 87 -38.06 1.51 7.48
CA ASP A 87 -36.72 1.11 7.08
C ASP A 87 -35.91 0.68 8.29
N THR A 88 -35.11 -0.38 8.11
CA THR A 88 -34.11 -0.79 9.10
C THR A 88 -32.73 -0.88 8.45
N ALA A 89 -31.72 -0.57 9.24
CA ALA A 89 -30.33 -0.76 8.88
C ALA A 89 -29.72 -1.89 9.71
N LEU A 90 -28.84 -2.65 9.07
CA LEU A 90 -27.96 -3.62 9.73
C LEU A 90 -26.58 -2.98 9.90
N ALA A 91 -26.07 -3.07 11.11
CA ALA A 91 -24.78 -2.54 11.49
C ALA A 91 -24.00 -3.56 12.32
N THR A 92 -22.68 -3.46 12.29
CA THR A 92 -21.78 -4.34 13.06
C THR A 92 -21.06 -3.52 14.12
N ILE A 93 -21.01 -4.02 15.37
CA ILE A 93 -20.28 -3.38 16.46
C ILE A 93 -18.80 -3.54 16.19
N ILE A 94 -18.16 -2.41 15.91
CA ILE A 94 -16.73 -2.36 15.60
C ILE A 94 -15.89 -2.34 16.87
N CYS A 95 -16.23 -1.42 17.77
CA CYS A 95 -15.50 -1.23 19.01
C CYS A 95 -16.40 -0.63 20.08
N GLN A 96 -15.88 -0.66 21.30
CA GLN A 96 -16.51 -0.09 22.47
C GLN A 96 -15.53 0.89 23.11
N ILE A 97 -16.05 2.05 23.50
CA ILE A 97 -15.34 3.08 24.25
C ILE A 97 -15.88 3.01 25.69
N SER A 98 -14.98 2.78 26.65
CA SER A 98 -15.33 2.77 28.07
C SER A 98 -15.68 4.18 28.58
N GLU A 99 -16.22 4.28 29.80
CA GLU A 99 -16.43 5.58 30.48
C GLU A 99 -15.13 6.40 30.60
N GLU A 100 -13.99 5.71 30.71
CA GLU A 100 -12.65 6.30 30.79
C GLU A 100 -12.09 6.73 29.42
N GLY A 101 -12.84 6.55 28.33
CA GLY A 101 -12.41 6.91 26.97
C GLY A 101 -11.51 5.86 26.29
N ILE A 102 -11.33 4.68 26.89
CA ILE A 102 -10.45 3.64 26.35
C ILE A 102 -11.20 2.84 25.28
N VAL A 103 -10.63 2.81 24.07
CA VAL A 103 -11.15 2.00 22.95
C VAL A 103 -10.70 0.55 23.08
N HIS A 104 -11.64 -0.38 23.05
CA HIS A 104 -11.39 -1.81 23.02
C HIS A 104 -12.40 -2.55 22.13
N GLY A 105 -12.16 -3.84 21.89
CA GLY A 105 -13.11 -4.68 21.15
C GLY A 105 -14.46 -4.80 21.87
N PRO A 106 -15.55 -5.12 21.17
CA PRO A 106 -16.88 -5.23 21.78
C PRO A 106 -16.89 -6.30 22.88
N THR A 107 -17.27 -5.91 24.10
CA THR A 107 -17.40 -6.83 25.26
C THR A 107 -18.85 -7.13 25.62
N GLY A 108 -19.78 -6.43 24.98
CA GLY A 108 -21.21 -6.57 25.19
C GLY A 108 -21.98 -5.97 24.03
N VAL A 109 -23.29 -5.89 24.23
CA VAL A 109 -24.23 -5.40 23.23
C VAL A 109 -25.04 -4.23 23.81
N PRO A 110 -25.46 -3.27 22.96
CA PRO A 110 -26.38 -2.24 23.40
C PRO A 110 -27.75 -2.83 23.74
N SER A 111 -28.45 -2.19 24.68
CA SER A 111 -29.82 -2.55 25.03
C SER A 111 -30.79 -2.30 23.86
N LEU A 112 -31.89 -3.04 23.83
CA LEU A 112 -32.99 -2.75 22.90
C LEU A 112 -33.57 -1.38 23.21
N PHE A 113 -34.01 -0.71 22.16
CA PHE A 113 -34.62 0.62 22.18
C PHE A 113 -33.70 1.78 22.56
N THR A 114 -32.39 1.54 22.61
CA THR A 114 -31.41 2.61 22.74
C THR A 114 -31.28 3.39 21.44
N ASP A 115 -31.01 4.70 21.55
CA ASP A 115 -30.86 5.60 20.42
C ASP A 115 -29.56 5.32 19.63
N VAL A 116 -29.69 5.38 18.31
CA VAL A 116 -28.58 5.33 17.37
C VAL A 116 -28.34 6.73 16.83
N GLU A 117 -27.11 7.21 16.89
CA GLU A 117 -26.76 8.57 16.51
C GLU A 117 -25.52 8.64 15.60
N THR A 118 -25.29 9.77 14.94
CA THR A 118 -24.04 10.04 14.23
C THR A 118 -22.87 10.23 15.21
N LEU A 119 -21.64 9.92 14.79
CA LEU A 119 -20.46 10.28 15.59
C LEU A 119 -20.28 11.79 15.64
N ASP A 120 -19.83 12.29 16.80
CA ASP A 120 -19.31 13.65 16.94
C ASP A 120 -17.78 13.67 16.85
N LYS A 121 -17.20 14.88 16.94
CA LYS A 121 -15.75 15.08 16.82
C LYS A 121 -14.98 14.37 17.95
N ILE A 122 -15.53 14.37 19.18
CA ILE A 122 -14.89 13.75 20.36
C ILE A 122 -14.85 12.23 20.19
N ASP A 123 -15.93 11.63 19.67
CA ASP A 123 -15.96 10.20 19.38
C ASP A 123 -14.87 9.80 18.38
N LEU A 124 -14.68 10.62 17.35
CA LEU A 124 -13.70 10.37 16.29
C LEU A 124 -12.26 10.56 16.80
N GLU A 125 -12.03 11.53 17.68
CA GLU A 125 -10.74 11.70 18.39
C GLU A 125 -10.43 10.50 19.29
N HIS A 126 -11.42 9.97 20.03
CA HIS A 126 -11.23 8.78 20.86
C HIS A 126 -10.84 7.54 20.03
N LEU A 127 -11.25 7.45 18.77
CA LEU A 127 -10.85 6.35 17.88
C LEU A 127 -9.36 6.37 17.51
N ASN A 128 -8.60 7.41 17.91
CA ASN A 128 -7.15 7.52 17.74
C ASN A 128 -6.70 7.34 16.27
N LEU A 129 -7.53 7.75 15.31
CA LEU A 129 -7.31 7.57 13.87
C LEU A 129 -6.19 8.48 13.32
N ASP A 130 -5.81 9.51 14.07
CA ASP A 130 -4.87 10.58 13.73
C ASP A 130 -3.56 10.55 14.55
N THR A 131 -3.30 9.44 15.25
CA THR A 131 -2.13 9.29 16.14
C THR A 131 -0.84 8.80 15.44
N GLY A 132 -0.92 8.52 14.15
CA GLY A 132 0.19 8.10 13.29
C GLY A 132 0.96 9.29 12.71
N ASP A 133 2.14 9.01 12.18
CA ASP A 133 3.02 9.98 11.54
C ASP A 133 2.95 9.96 10.00
N ILE A 134 2.35 8.93 9.41
CA ILE A 134 2.08 8.85 7.97
C ILE A 134 0.59 9.09 7.75
N VAL A 135 0.26 10.18 7.07
CA VAL A 135 -1.12 10.55 6.73
C VAL A 135 -1.54 9.88 5.42
N LEU A 136 -2.78 9.40 5.32
CA LEU A 136 -3.27 8.71 4.12
C LEU A 136 -4.46 9.42 3.46
N GLY A 137 -5.31 10.04 4.26
CA GLY A 137 -6.63 10.41 3.80
C GLY A 137 -7.49 11.06 4.88
N TYR A 138 -8.75 11.25 4.54
CA TYR A 138 -9.81 11.65 5.47
C TYR A 138 -10.71 10.47 5.81
N VAL A 139 -11.26 10.43 7.02
CA VAL A 139 -12.32 9.48 7.36
C VAL A 139 -13.51 9.72 6.44
N ARG A 140 -14.09 8.64 5.92
CA ARG A 140 -15.29 8.69 5.09
C ARG A 140 -16.51 8.34 5.93
N VAL A 141 -17.54 9.17 5.85
CA VAL A 141 -18.85 8.96 6.49
C VAL A 141 -19.89 8.95 5.38
N GLY A 142 -20.29 7.74 4.97
CA GLY A 142 -21.14 7.57 3.80
C GLY A 142 -20.41 8.00 2.51
N HIS A 143 -20.98 8.92 1.73
CA HIS A 143 -20.35 9.51 0.54
C HIS A 143 -19.49 10.75 0.84
N ARG A 144 -19.42 11.21 2.09
CA ARG A 144 -18.75 12.47 2.47
C ARG A 144 -17.45 12.21 3.22
N THR A 145 -16.53 13.16 3.14
CA THR A 145 -15.33 13.19 3.98
C THR A 145 -15.61 13.95 5.27
N ALA A 146 -15.24 13.35 6.40
CA ALA A 146 -15.12 14.05 7.66
C ALA A 146 -13.75 14.75 7.74
N ASP A 147 -13.65 15.87 8.43
CA ASP A 147 -12.40 16.64 8.62
C ASP A 147 -11.49 15.99 9.69
N ILE A 148 -11.28 14.68 9.56
CA ILE A 148 -10.44 13.86 10.45
C ILE A 148 -9.49 13.07 9.57
N ARG A 149 -8.20 13.21 9.84
CA ARG A 149 -7.15 12.53 9.10
C ARG A 149 -7.07 11.08 9.54
N VAL A 150 -6.95 10.18 8.56
CA VAL A 150 -6.57 8.79 8.80
C VAL A 150 -5.06 8.70 8.65
N THR A 151 -4.42 8.23 9.72
CA THR A 151 -2.97 8.12 9.84
C THR A 151 -2.57 6.70 10.24
N ILE A 152 -1.33 6.34 9.92
CA ILE A 152 -0.70 5.09 10.34
C ILE A 152 0.67 5.39 10.95
N ASN A 153 1.10 4.55 11.90
CA ASN A 153 2.39 4.71 12.56
C ASN A 153 3.47 3.96 11.78
N GLY A 154 4.31 4.67 11.02
CA GLY A 154 5.30 4.07 10.11
C GLY A 154 6.24 3.09 10.81
N SER A 155 6.75 3.45 11.99
CA SER A 155 7.67 2.61 12.77
C SER A 155 7.07 1.29 13.25
N LYS A 156 5.73 1.24 13.40
CA LYS A 156 4.97 0.02 13.73
C LYS A 156 4.46 -0.70 12.49
N VAL A 157 4.15 0.01 11.40
CA VAL A 157 3.57 -0.58 10.19
C VAL A 157 4.61 -1.14 9.24
N ILE A 158 5.67 -0.39 8.93
CA ILE A 158 6.67 -0.80 7.94
C ILE A 158 7.22 -2.20 8.26
N PRO A 159 7.66 -2.53 9.50
CA PRO A 159 8.13 -3.88 9.83
C PRO A 159 7.09 -5.00 9.65
N HIS A 160 5.80 -4.64 9.56
CA HIS A 160 4.67 -5.55 9.46
C HIS A 160 4.02 -5.56 8.07
N HIS A 161 4.66 -4.91 7.10
CA HIS A 161 4.25 -4.86 5.70
C HIS A 161 2.88 -4.22 5.48
N ILE A 162 2.67 -3.74 4.26
CA ILE A 162 1.42 -3.13 3.81
C ILE A 162 0.98 -3.87 2.56
N LEU A 163 -0.28 -4.27 2.51
CA LEU A 163 -0.92 -4.80 1.32
C LEU A 163 -1.94 -3.79 0.80
N VAL A 164 -1.74 -3.35 -0.44
CA VAL A 164 -2.67 -2.50 -1.17
C VAL A 164 -3.34 -3.34 -2.25
N CYS A 165 -4.67 -3.39 -2.23
CA CYS A 165 -5.45 -4.13 -3.22
C CYS A 165 -6.44 -3.21 -3.92
N GLY A 166 -6.59 -3.36 -5.23
CA GLY A 166 -7.64 -2.66 -5.98
C GLY A 166 -7.54 -2.88 -7.49
N VAL A 167 -8.66 -2.70 -8.19
CA VAL A 167 -8.69 -2.81 -9.67
C VAL A 167 -7.86 -1.71 -10.35
N THR A 168 -7.62 -1.85 -11.65
CA THR A 168 -7.01 -0.78 -12.47
C THR A 168 -7.85 0.51 -12.37
N GLY A 169 -7.19 1.66 -12.25
CA GLY A 169 -7.87 2.95 -12.09
C GLY A 169 -8.47 3.23 -10.70
N SER A 170 -8.39 2.31 -9.75
CA SER A 170 -8.94 2.48 -8.38
C SER A 170 -8.22 3.55 -7.53
N GLY A 171 -6.99 3.91 -7.90
CA GLY A 171 -6.17 4.89 -7.17
C GLY A 171 -4.91 4.31 -6.49
N LYS A 172 -4.45 3.12 -6.90
CA LYS A 172 -3.23 2.48 -6.36
C LYS A 172 -1.98 3.35 -6.47
N SER A 173 -1.65 3.86 -7.68
CA SER A 173 -0.48 4.72 -7.88
C SER A 173 -0.61 6.03 -7.12
N ASN A 174 -1.81 6.63 -7.06
CA ASN A 174 -2.09 7.80 -6.23
C ASN A 174 -1.78 7.52 -4.74
N LEU A 175 -2.22 6.38 -4.20
CA LEU A 175 -1.90 5.99 -2.82
C LEU A 175 -0.38 5.80 -2.62
N GLY A 176 0.32 5.20 -3.58
CA GLY A 176 1.79 5.08 -3.58
C GLY A 176 2.47 6.45 -3.49
N LYS A 177 2.04 7.41 -4.31
CA LYS A 177 2.52 8.79 -4.28
C LYS A 177 2.19 9.50 -2.96
N VAL A 178 0.97 9.36 -2.44
CA VAL A 178 0.56 9.93 -1.14
C VAL A 178 1.39 9.37 0.02
N LEU A 179 1.69 8.06 0.01
CA LEU A 179 2.57 7.43 0.99
C LEU A 179 3.99 8.00 0.91
N ALA A 180 4.56 8.10 -0.29
CA ALA A 180 5.88 8.68 -0.50
C ALA A 180 5.93 10.15 -0.04
N ALA A 181 4.93 10.95 -0.42
CA ALA A 181 4.80 12.35 -0.03
C ALA A 181 4.68 12.52 1.48
N SER A 182 3.85 11.70 2.13
CA SER A 182 3.68 11.72 3.58
C SER A 182 4.95 11.32 4.30
N ILE A 183 5.74 10.39 3.76
CA ILE A 183 7.06 10.07 4.31
C ILE A 183 8.05 11.23 4.12
N MET A 184 8.06 11.89 2.94
CA MET A 184 8.91 13.05 2.68
C MET A 184 8.61 14.21 3.63
N ALA A 185 7.34 14.44 3.93
CA ALA A 185 6.87 15.52 4.80
C ALA A 185 7.23 15.33 6.29
N ILE A 186 7.68 14.14 6.71
CA ILE A 186 8.10 13.92 8.10
C ILE A 186 9.43 14.65 8.36
N PRO A 187 9.47 15.59 9.33
CA PRO A 187 10.66 16.42 9.57
C PRO A 187 11.91 15.61 9.88
N GLU A 188 11.79 14.54 10.66
CA GLU A 188 12.89 13.63 10.94
C GLU A 188 12.94 12.51 9.87
N PRO A 189 14.11 12.19 9.28
CA PRO A 189 14.28 11.16 8.26
C PRO A 189 14.21 9.74 8.85
N ARG A 190 13.09 9.39 9.49
CA ARG A 190 12.88 8.11 10.18
C ARG A 190 12.58 6.96 9.21
N TYR A 191 12.15 7.27 8.00
CA TYR A 191 11.73 6.30 6.99
C TYR A 191 12.39 6.58 5.65
N SER A 192 12.61 5.52 4.87
CA SER A 192 13.05 5.55 3.49
C SER A 192 12.13 4.64 2.69
N MET A 193 11.81 5.02 1.46
CA MET A 193 10.98 4.22 0.56
C MET A 193 11.73 4.01 -0.75
N ILE A 194 11.58 2.83 -1.34
CA ILE A 194 12.13 2.54 -2.67
C ILE A 194 10.97 2.22 -3.59
N ILE A 195 10.95 2.85 -4.75
CA ILE A 195 9.95 2.71 -5.79
C ILE A 195 10.67 2.27 -7.06
N PHE A 196 10.23 1.16 -7.65
CA PHE A 196 10.61 0.75 -9.00
C PHE A 196 9.49 1.21 -9.92
N ASP A 197 9.77 2.21 -10.74
CA ASP A 197 8.79 2.90 -11.58
C ASP A 197 8.94 2.46 -13.03
N CYS A 198 8.12 1.51 -13.46
CA CYS A 198 8.15 0.97 -14.82
C CYS A 198 7.35 1.80 -15.82
N GLU A 199 6.41 2.62 -15.34
CA GLU A 199 5.51 3.43 -16.19
C GLU A 199 5.90 4.91 -16.18
N SER A 200 6.98 5.26 -15.47
CA SER A 200 7.48 6.63 -15.25
C SER A 200 6.41 7.59 -14.70
N GLU A 201 5.50 7.08 -13.86
CA GLU A 201 4.38 7.87 -13.32
C GLU A 201 4.78 8.69 -12.08
N TYR A 202 5.86 8.33 -11.39
CA TYR A 202 6.18 8.87 -10.06
C TYR A 202 7.10 10.08 -10.09
N PHE A 203 7.99 10.22 -11.08
CA PHE A 203 8.95 11.34 -11.10
C PHE A 203 8.26 12.66 -11.45
N SER A 204 7.82 12.80 -12.70
CA SER A 204 7.16 14.00 -13.25
C SER A 204 5.64 13.92 -13.29
N GLY A 205 5.06 12.73 -13.14
CA GLY A 205 3.63 12.50 -13.30
C GLY A 205 3.30 11.76 -14.60
N ALA A 206 2.13 11.12 -14.65
CA ALA A 206 1.71 10.25 -15.76
C ALA A 206 1.35 11.03 -17.04
N SER A 207 1.07 12.33 -16.92
CA SER A 207 0.87 13.24 -18.05
C SER A 207 1.22 14.67 -17.65
N HIS A 208 1.21 15.60 -18.60
CA HIS A 208 1.49 17.02 -18.36
C HIS A 208 0.54 17.69 -17.34
N ASP A 209 -0.66 17.13 -17.14
CA ASP A 209 -1.66 17.65 -16.20
C ASP A 209 -1.58 16.98 -14.81
N HIS A 210 -0.66 16.03 -14.62
CA HIS A 210 -0.49 15.32 -13.36
C HIS A 210 0.85 15.64 -12.74
N TYR A 211 0.87 15.80 -11.42
CA TYR A 211 2.09 15.96 -10.66
C TYR A 211 2.76 14.60 -10.40
N GLY A 212 4.09 14.65 -10.36
CA GLY A 212 4.95 13.65 -9.74
C GLY A 212 5.64 14.14 -8.47
N LEU A 213 6.42 13.27 -7.83
CA LEU A 213 7.12 13.52 -6.58
C LEU A 213 8.09 14.70 -6.66
N VAL A 214 8.62 15.03 -7.85
CA VAL A 214 9.51 16.18 -8.04
C VAL A 214 8.86 17.52 -7.68
N HIS A 215 7.53 17.62 -7.80
CA HIS A 215 6.79 18.87 -7.57
C HIS A 215 6.69 19.23 -6.09
N LEU A 216 6.85 18.25 -5.19
CA LEU A 216 6.80 18.50 -3.75
C LEU A 216 7.96 19.43 -3.33
N PRO A 217 7.74 20.39 -2.42
CA PRO A 217 8.81 21.21 -1.84
C PRO A 217 9.95 20.39 -1.22
N GLU A 218 9.62 19.25 -0.61
CA GLU A 218 10.57 18.36 0.08
C GLU A 218 11.43 17.55 -0.89
N ALA A 219 11.12 17.55 -2.19
CA ALA A 219 11.78 16.70 -3.18
C ALA A 219 13.29 16.98 -3.27
N GLU A 220 13.74 18.24 -3.19
CA GLU A 220 15.18 18.57 -3.27
C GLU A 220 16.01 17.89 -2.17
N GLU A 221 15.44 17.80 -0.97
CA GLU A 221 16.10 17.18 0.18
C GLU A 221 15.90 15.66 0.17
N ARG A 222 14.67 15.21 -0.07
CA ARG A 222 14.22 13.85 0.21
C ARG A 222 14.13 12.93 -1.00
N LEU A 223 14.13 13.42 -2.24
CA LEU A 223 14.12 12.58 -3.42
C LEU A 223 15.55 12.20 -3.84
N PHE A 224 15.74 10.94 -4.22
CA PHE A 224 16.92 10.41 -4.87
C PHE A 224 16.47 9.69 -6.14
N TYR A 225 16.77 10.29 -7.29
CA TYR A 225 16.27 9.84 -8.58
C TYR A 225 17.33 9.00 -9.29
N VAL A 226 16.99 7.78 -9.69
CA VAL A 226 17.86 6.86 -10.41
C VAL A 226 17.27 6.67 -11.80
N THR A 227 18.03 6.99 -12.85
CA THR A 227 17.53 7.03 -14.23
C THR A 227 18.60 6.64 -15.24
N THR A 228 18.19 6.12 -16.39
CA THR A 228 19.09 5.86 -17.54
C THR A 228 19.46 7.14 -18.30
N GLY A 229 18.77 8.26 -18.05
CA GLY A 229 18.96 9.52 -18.77
C GLY A 229 20.23 10.31 -18.40
N ILE A 230 21.09 9.78 -17.51
CA ILE A 230 22.35 10.42 -17.11
C ILE A 230 23.48 9.38 -17.03
N ASP A 231 24.71 9.83 -17.25
CA ASP A 231 25.90 8.97 -17.20
C ASP A 231 26.67 9.05 -15.89
N GLU A 232 26.56 10.18 -15.18
CA GLU A 232 27.28 10.45 -13.94
C GLU A 232 26.35 11.03 -12.86
N PRO A 233 26.63 10.78 -11.57
CA PRO A 233 25.85 11.36 -10.47
C PRO A 233 25.87 12.89 -10.51
N CYS A 234 24.70 13.53 -10.53
CA CYS A 234 24.60 14.97 -10.66
C CYS A 234 23.36 15.53 -9.92
N LYS A 235 23.17 16.85 -9.98
CA LYS A 235 21.90 17.47 -9.62
C LYS A 235 21.19 17.90 -10.90
N ILE A 236 20.07 17.26 -11.20
CA ILE A 236 19.22 17.66 -12.33
C ILE A 236 18.35 18.84 -11.90
N THR A 237 18.16 19.79 -12.81
CA THR A 237 17.23 20.89 -12.62
C THR A 237 15.92 20.54 -13.33
N TYR A 238 14.82 20.57 -12.58
CA TYR A 238 13.47 20.40 -13.10
C TYR A 238 12.69 21.69 -12.89
N GLU A 239 12.19 22.27 -13.98
CA GLU A 239 11.41 23.51 -13.97
C GLU A 239 9.96 23.21 -14.34
N PHE A 240 9.03 23.80 -13.58
CA PHE A 240 7.61 23.73 -13.87
C PHE A 240 6.91 25.04 -13.52
N TYR A 241 5.72 25.26 -14.06
CA TYR A 241 4.96 26.48 -13.85
C TYR A 241 3.81 26.25 -12.87
N PHE A 242 3.68 27.11 -11.86
CA PHE A 242 2.59 27.05 -10.90
C PHE A 242 2.11 28.45 -10.53
N GLN A 243 0.81 28.71 -10.70
CA GLN A 243 0.13 29.96 -10.31
C GLN A 243 0.80 31.28 -10.74
N GLY A 244 1.39 31.33 -11.94
CA GLY A 244 2.05 32.57 -12.41
C GLY A 244 3.57 32.57 -12.28
N GLU A 245 4.14 31.62 -11.55
CA GLU A 245 5.55 31.60 -11.18
C GLU A 245 6.24 30.33 -11.71
N THR A 246 7.47 30.48 -12.20
CA THR A 246 8.33 29.34 -12.54
C THR A 246 8.98 28.83 -11.26
N VAL A 247 8.79 27.55 -10.98
CA VAL A 247 9.34 26.86 -9.82
C VAL A 247 10.46 25.94 -10.29
N GLU A 248 11.64 26.10 -9.70
CA GLU A 248 12.81 25.26 -9.96
C GLU A 248 12.98 24.22 -8.84
N ARG A 249 13.42 23.01 -9.21
CA ARG A 249 13.81 21.93 -8.30
C ARG A 249 15.15 21.32 -8.69
N LYS A 250 16.10 21.29 -7.77
CA LYS A 250 17.39 20.61 -7.94
C LYS A 250 17.40 19.25 -7.27
N ILE A 251 17.20 18.19 -8.05
CA ILE A 251 17.10 16.82 -7.55
C ILE A 251 18.43 16.10 -7.68
N LEU A 252 18.85 15.41 -6.62
CA LEU A 252 20.00 14.51 -6.67
C LEU A 252 19.65 13.30 -7.54
N ALA A 253 20.35 13.16 -8.67
CA ALA A 253 20.15 12.08 -9.62
C ALA A 253 21.39 11.17 -9.71
N TYR A 254 21.17 9.90 -10.03
CA TYR A 254 22.21 8.88 -10.12
C TYR A 254 21.98 7.97 -11.35
N PRO A 255 23.04 7.60 -12.10
CA PRO A 255 22.89 6.76 -13.29
C PRO A 255 22.36 5.37 -12.95
N LEU A 256 21.35 4.89 -13.67
CA LEU A 256 20.87 3.53 -13.57
C LEU A 256 21.82 2.57 -14.29
N LYS A 257 22.97 2.31 -13.66
CA LYS A 257 24.01 1.42 -14.16
C LYS A 257 24.46 0.46 -13.06
N VAL A 258 24.33 -0.84 -13.32
CA VAL A 258 24.68 -1.93 -12.40
C VAL A 258 25.80 -2.74 -13.03
N CYS A 259 26.98 -2.70 -12.41
CA CYS A 259 28.10 -3.50 -12.86
C CYS A 259 27.87 -4.99 -12.64
N TYR A 260 28.36 -5.83 -13.54
CA TYR A 260 28.35 -7.28 -13.38
C TYR A 260 29.01 -7.75 -12.09
N SER A 261 30.06 -7.05 -11.64
CA SER A 261 30.74 -7.29 -10.35
C SER A 261 29.83 -7.07 -9.13
N GLU A 262 28.76 -6.29 -9.27
CA GLU A 262 27.77 -6.11 -8.21
C GLU A 262 26.78 -7.29 -8.09
N LEU A 263 26.69 -8.12 -9.13
CA LEU A 263 25.77 -9.26 -9.20
C LEU A 263 26.41 -10.53 -8.66
N THR A 264 25.60 -11.28 -7.92
CA THR A 264 25.96 -12.57 -7.33
C THR A 264 25.01 -13.65 -7.84
N PRO A 265 25.39 -14.93 -7.82
CA PRO A 265 24.49 -16.04 -8.16
C PRO A 265 23.17 -16.01 -7.38
N ARG A 266 23.20 -15.43 -6.17
CA ARG A 266 22.03 -15.33 -5.33
C ARG A 266 20.96 -14.38 -5.89
N ASP A 267 21.36 -13.31 -6.57
CA ASP A 267 20.44 -12.37 -7.22
C ASP A 267 19.58 -13.12 -8.26
N PHE A 268 20.24 -13.89 -9.11
CA PHE A 268 19.58 -14.75 -10.09
C PHE A 268 18.72 -15.84 -9.44
N SER A 269 19.21 -16.58 -8.44
CA SER A 269 18.43 -17.63 -7.78
C SER A 269 17.14 -17.10 -7.13
N MET A 270 17.20 -15.89 -6.57
CA MET A 270 16.06 -15.28 -5.85
C MET A 270 14.97 -14.74 -6.79
N THR A 271 15.22 -14.66 -8.10
CA THR A 271 14.16 -14.36 -9.09
C THR A 271 13.14 -15.49 -9.20
N GLY A 272 13.51 -16.74 -8.84
CA GLY A 272 12.67 -17.92 -9.03
C GLY A 272 12.75 -18.54 -10.44
N GLU A 273 13.51 -17.95 -11.36
CA GLU A 273 13.55 -18.38 -12.77
C GLU A 273 14.55 -19.51 -13.04
N PHE A 274 15.45 -19.82 -12.11
CA PHE A 274 16.50 -20.81 -12.31
C PHE A 274 16.17 -22.13 -11.60
N SER A 275 16.50 -23.25 -12.23
CA SER A 275 16.40 -24.58 -11.60
C SER A 275 17.64 -24.90 -10.77
N SER A 276 17.58 -25.88 -9.86
CA SER A 276 18.72 -26.25 -8.99
C SER A 276 20.03 -26.48 -9.76
N PRO A 277 20.04 -27.25 -10.88
CA PRO A 277 21.27 -27.43 -11.66
C PRO A 277 21.81 -26.14 -12.29
N GLN A 278 20.92 -25.19 -12.61
CA GLN A 278 21.32 -23.90 -13.17
C GLN A 278 21.93 -23.01 -12.09
N GLU A 279 21.34 -22.99 -10.89
CA GLU A 279 21.90 -22.26 -9.74
C GLU A 279 23.26 -22.80 -9.31
N GLU A 280 23.40 -24.13 -9.26
CA GLU A 280 24.68 -24.77 -8.96
C GLU A 280 25.75 -24.35 -9.97
N LEU A 281 25.41 -24.30 -11.27
CA LEU A 281 26.31 -23.79 -12.30
C LEU A 281 26.72 -22.32 -12.05
N LEU A 282 25.78 -21.43 -11.72
CA LEU A 282 26.09 -20.03 -11.40
C LEU A 282 27.06 -19.95 -10.21
N TRP A 283 26.84 -20.77 -9.17
CA TRP A 283 27.74 -20.84 -8.01
C TRP A 283 29.12 -21.40 -8.34
N LEU A 284 29.22 -22.43 -9.19
CA LEU A 284 30.51 -22.98 -9.64
C LEU A 284 31.32 -21.93 -10.39
N LEU A 285 30.68 -21.17 -11.26
CA LEU A 285 31.30 -20.08 -12.00
C LEU A 285 31.77 -18.96 -11.08
N TYR A 286 30.91 -18.51 -10.16
CA TYR A 286 31.26 -17.50 -9.15
C TYR A 286 32.41 -17.96 -8.24
N LYS A 287 32.41 -19.24 -7.84
CA LYS A 287 33.48 -19.82 -7.03
C LYS A 287 34.81 -19.86 -7.78
N ARG A 288 34.79 -19.98 -9.11
CA ARG A 288 36.00 -20.06 -9.93
C ARG A 288 36.53 -18.69 -10.34
N TYR A 289 35.65 -17.81 -10.80
CA TYR A 289 36.02 -16.56 -11.47
C TYR A 289 35.75 -15.31 -10.64
N ARG A 290 35.10 -15.42 -9.46
CA ARG A 290 34.80 -14.29 -8.58
C ARG A 290 34.01 -13.20 -9.29
N GLU A 291 34.54 -11.99 -9.44
CA GLU A 291 33.82 -10.83 -9.97
C GLU A 291 33.58 -10.97 -11.49
N ASP A 292 34.51 -11.60 -12.22
CA ASP A 292 34.42 -11.79 -13.68
C ASP A 292 33.50 -12.95 -14.09
N TRP A 293 32.83 -13.60 -13.13
CA TRP A 293 32.09 -14.85 -13.38
C TRP A 293 30.99 -14.70 -14.43
N LEU A 294 30.38 -13.52 -14.50
CA LEU A 294 29.28 -13.24 -15.40
C LEU A 294 29.80 -12.99 -16.82
N GLU A 295 30.87 -12.23 -16.98
CA GLU A 295 31.58 -12.08 -18.25
C GLU A 295 32.04 -13.44 -18.78
N LYS A 296 32.70 -14.26 -17.93
CA LYS A 296 33.12 -15.61 -18.35
C LYS A 296 31.94 -16.51 -18.72
N LEU A 297 30.79 -16.35 -18.08
CA LEU A 297 29.57 -17.07 -18.48
C LEU A 297 29.09 -16.62 -19.85
N LEU A 298 29.13 -15.33 -20.17
CA LEU A 298 28.61 -14.75 -21.41
C LEU A 298 29.55 -14.95 -22.60
N ASP A 299 30.85 -14.82 -22.39
CA ASP A 299 31.88 -14.86 -23.44
C ASP A 299 32.28 -16.27 -23.85
N LEU A 300 32.52 -17.15 -22.86
CA LEU A 300 33.02 -18.50 -23.14
C LEU A 300 31.93 -19.36 -23.78
N THR A 301 32.30 -20.18 -24.76
CA THR A 301 31.39 -21.16 -25.33
C THR A 301 30.97 -22.20 -24.28
N ALA A 302 29.82 -22.83 -24.46
CA ALA A 302 29.35 -23.86 -23.52
C ALA A 302 30.32 -25.05 -23.40
N ARG A 303 31.07 -25.35 -24.47
CA ARG A 303 32.12 -26.39 -24.45
C ARG A 303 33.30 -25.97 -23.59
N GLU A 304 33.77 -24.73 -23.70
CA GLU A 304 34.86 -24.23 -22.87
C GLU A 304 34.45 -24.18 -21.39
N ILE A 305 33.22 -23.76 -21.08
CA ILE A 305 32.70 -23.80 -19.71
C ILE A 305 32.64 -25.25 -19.20
N TYR A 306 32.15 -26.18 -20.02
CA TYR A 306 32.09 -27.61 -19.70
C TYR A 306 33.48 -28.18 -19.35
N GLU A 307 34.48 -27.89 -20.18
CA GLU A 307 35.86 -28.35 -19.98
C GLU A 307 36.50 -27.69 -18.76
N LYS A 308 36.38 -26.35 -18.64
CA LYS A 308 36.96 -25.59 -17.52
C LYS A 308 36.33 -25.95 -16.17
N LEU A 309 35.06 -26.33 -16.13
CA LEU A 309 34.39 -26.81 -14.93
C LEU A 309 34.61 -28.31 -14.65
N GLY A 310 35.51 -28.99 -15.37
CA GLY A 310 35.83 -30.39 -15.10
C GLY A 310 34.65 -31.33 -15.38
N LYS A 311 33.80 -31.00 -16.36
CA LYS A 311 32.63 -31.79 -16.78
C LYS A 311 31.52 -31.91 -15.73
N LEU A 312 31.53 -31.05 -14.69
CA LEU A 312 30.56 -31.07 -13.59
C LEU A 312 29.14 -30.59 -13.99
N ALA A 313 29.02 -29.79 -15.05
CA ALA A 313 27.73 -29.26 -15.52
C ALA A 313 27.50 -29.62 -16.99
N LYS A 314 26.34 -30.20 -17.34
CA LYS A 314 26.04 -30.57 -18.74
C LYS A 314 25.94 -29.36 -19.66
N THR A 315 26.37 -29.50 -20.93
CA THR A 315 26.33 -28.44 -21.95
C THR A 315 24.94 -27.85 -22.17
N ASN A 316 23.89 -28.68 -22.11
CA ASN A 316 22.50 -28.20 -22.22
C ASN A 316 22.13 -27.27 -21.06
N THR A 317 22.52 -27.60 -19.83
CA THR A 317 22.31 -26.74 -18.66
C THR A 317 23.02 -25.40 -18.86
N ILE A 318 24.27 -25.43 -19.32
CA ILE A 318 25.05 -24.21 -19.60
C ILE A 318 24.36 -23.33 -20.64
N ASN A 319 23.94 -23.88 -21.78
CA ASN A 319 23.26 -23.13 -22.83
C ASN A 319 21.93 -22.51 -22.35
N VAL A 320 21.13 -23.26 -21.59
CA VAL A 320 19.87 -22.73 -21.04
C VAL A 320 20.15 -21.62 -20.02
N THR A 321 21.11 -21.82 -19.12
CA THR A 321 21.53 -20.79 -18.14
C THR A 321 22.03 -19.53 -18.84
N LYS A 322 22.90 -19.66 -19.85
CA LYS A 322 23.39 -18.51 -20.64
C LYS A 322 22.24 -17.71 -21.25
N ARG A 323 21.25 -18.37 -21.87
CA ARG A 323 20.08 -17.69 -22.45
C ARG A 323 19.25 -16.95 -21.40
N LYS A 324 18.97 -17.58 -20.25
CA LYS A 324 18.21 -16.95 -19.17
C LYS A 324 18.95 -15.76 -18.57
N VAL A 325 20.25 -15.88 -18.34
CA VAL A 325 21.09 -14.78 -17.85
C VAL A 325 21.10 -13.63 -18.85
N LYS A 326 21.31 -13.89 -20.15
CA LYS A 326 21.23 -12.84 -21.18
C LYS A 326 19.87 -12.13 -21.17
N HIS A 327 18.77 -12.88 -21.08
CA HIS A 327 17.44 -12.29 -21.00
C HIS A 327 17.24 -11.38 -19.77
N MET A 328 17.86 -11.70 -18.63
CA MET A 328 17.76 -10.86 -17.43
C MET A 328 18.68 -9.65 -17.42
N LEU A 329 19.79 -9.71 -18.15
CA LEU A 329 20.72 -8.59 -18.28
C LEU A 329 20.29 -7.60 -19.35
N GLY A 330 19.35 -8.00 -20.22
CA GLY A 330 18.84 -7.17 -21.30
C GLY A 330 19.91 -6.84 -22.34
N ASP A 331 19.77 -5.63 -22.91
CA ASP A 331 20.60 -5.16 -24.02
C ASP A 331 21.87 -4.41 -23.55
N GLY A 332 22.06 -4.27 -22.23
CA GLY A 332 23.25 -3.65 -21.63
C GLY A 332 23.08 -2.20 -21.19
N ASP A 333 21.86 -1.66 -21.17
CA ASP A 333 21.61 -0.29 -20.71
C ASP A 333 21.67 -0.18 -19.18
N ILE A 334 21.11 -1.18 -18.48
CA ILE A 334 21.08 -1.22 -17.01
C ILE A 334 22.24 -2.04 -16.46
N PHE A 335 22.52 -3.20 -17.04
CA PHE A 335 23.55 -4.12 -16.54
C PHE A 335 24.78 -4.10 -17.45
N ILE A 336 25.90 -3.60 -16.92
CA ILE A 336 27.10 -3.30 -17.70
C ILE A 336 28.31 -4.11 -17.22
N ALA A 337 29.21 -4.43 -18.15
CA ALA A 337 30.51 -5.06 -17.85
C ALA A 337 31.61 -4.00 -17.63
N GLU A 338 31.59 -2.95 -18.45
CA GLU A 338 32.59 -1.87 -18.48
C GLU A 338 31.93 -0.53 -18.13
N ASP A 339 32.70 0.55 -18.03
CA ASP A 339 32.21 1.91 -17.71
C ASP A 339 31.42 2.00 -16.40
N CYS A 340 31.87 1.23 -15.41
CA CYS A 340 31.30 1.17 -14.09
C CYS A 340 31.38 2.52 -13.35
N PRO A 341 30.27 2.99 -12.75
CA PRO A 341 30.31 4.14 -11.86
C PRO A 341 31.27 3.91 -10.70
N GLU A 342 32.00 4.97 -10.29
CA GLU A 342 32.97 4.90 -9.20
C GLU A 342 32.35 4.31 -7.91
N VAL A 343 31.12 4.71 -7.60
CA VAL A 343 30.35 4.19 -6.47
C VAL A 343 29.16 3.39 -6.98
N GLY A 344 29.30 2.08 -7.15
CA GLY A 344 28.22 1.22 -7.69
C GLY A 344 26.82 1.47 -7.08
N LEU A 345 25.78 1.26 -7.90
CA LEU A 345 24.40 1.68 -7.64
C LEU A 345 23.90 1.21 -6.27
N SER A 346 24.19 -0.03 -5.88
CA SER A 346 23.70 -0.56 -4.61
C SER A 346 24.26 0.19 -3.39
N LYS A 347 25.50 0.70 -3.47
CA LYS A 347 26.09 1.51 -2.41
C LYS A 347 25.47 2.90 -2.37
N ALA A 348 25.21 3.50 -3.53
CA ALA A 348 24.54 4.79 -3.63
C ALA A 348 23.12 4.74 -3.04
N VAL A 349 22.34 3.71 -3.38
CA VAL A 349 21.01 3.46 -2.81
C VAL A 349 21.09 3.27 -1.29
N LEU A 350 22.02 2.46 -0.78
CA LEU A 350 22.22 2.29 0.66
C LEU A 350 22.61 3.58 1.38
N ALA A 351 23.37 4.46 0.72
CA ALA A 351 23.70 5.79 1.26
C ALA A 351 22.45 6.67 1.32
N ALA A 352 21.64 6.73 0.25
CA ALA A 352 20.38 7.48 0.22
C ALA A 352 19.40 6.99 1.32
N ILE A 353 19.30 5.68 1.52
CA ILE A 353 18.47 5.08 2.59
C ILE A 353 18.89 5.56 3.98
N ARG A 354 20.20 5.70 4.25
CA ARG A 354 20.70 6.19 5.56
C ARG A 354 20.26 7.61 5.87
N HIS A 355 19.97 8.40 4.84
CA HIS A 355 19.47 9.77 4.96
C HIS A 355 17.94 9.86 4.89
N GLY A 356 17.21 8.73 4.94
CA GLY A 356 15.75 8.71 4.91
C GLY A 356 15.16 9.30 3.63
N LYS A 357 15.86 9.11 2.49
CA LYS A 357 15.37 9.54 1.18
C LYS A 357 14.31 8.58 0.63
N ILE A 358 13.47 9.10 -0.27
CA ILE A 358 12.69 8.31 -1.21
C ILE A 358 13.56 8.06 -2.44
N ILE A 359 13.84 6.79 -2.71
CA ILE A 359 14.63 6.33 -3.84
C ILE A 359 13.65 5.94 -4.95
N LEU A 360 13.67 6.71 -6.04
CA LEU A 360 12.87 6.43 -7.22
C LEU A 360 13.77 5.86 -8.31
N ILE A 361 13.58 4.60 -8.65
CA ILE A 361 14.31 3.89 -9.70
C ILE A 361 13.40 3.83 -10.93
N ASP A 362 13.70 4.67 -11.90
CA ASP A 362 12.91 4.84 -13.12
C ASP A 362 13.42 3.90 -14.21
N ILE A 363 12.55 3.01 -14.68
CA ILE A 363 12.86 1.91 -15.60
C ILE A 363 11.82 1.79 -16.74
N PRO A 364 11.56 2.86 -17.51
CA PRO A 364 10.48 2.90 -18.52
C PRO A 364 10.61 1.88 -19.66
N HIS A 365 11.83 1.42 -19.93
CA HIS A 365 12.14 0.56 -21.08
C HIS A 365 12.78 -0.77 -20.66
N ALA A 366 12.81 -1.06 -19.36
CA ALA A 366 13.37 -2.31 -18.87
C ALA A 366 12.49 -3.50 -19.29
N THR A 367 13.13 -4.57 -19.73
CA THR A 367 12.46 -5.84 -19.93
C THR A 367 12.00 -6.44 -18.59
N GLU A 368 11.03 -7.35 -18.60
CA GLU A 368 10.58 -8.04 -17.38
C GLU A 368 11.75 -8.72 -16.65
N GLY A 369 12.71 -9.26 -17.40
CA GLY A 369 13.92 -9.87 -16.86
C GLY A 369 14.80 -8.88 -16.09
N GLU A 370 14.99 -7.68 -16.66
CA GLU A 370 15.78 -6.62 -16.04
C GLU A 370 15.10 -6.04 -14.79
N GLU A 371 13.80 -5.75 -14.87
CA GLU A 371 12.99 -5.29 -13.73
C GLU A 371 13.09 -6.28 -12.56
N LYS A 372 12.87 -7.56 -12.85
CA LYS A 372 12.90 -8.64 -11.85
C LYS A 372 14.29 -8.80 -11.25
N LEU A 373 15.36 -8.78 -12.05
CA LEU A 373 16.73 -8.90 -11.55
C LEU A 373 17.12 -7.69 -10.69
N LEU A 374 16.84 -6.47 -11.17
CA LEU A 374 17.17 -5.22 -10.48
C LEU A 374 16.44 -5.12 -9.14
N SER A 375 15.13 -5.35 -9.14
CA SER A 375 14.30 -5.30 -7.93
C SER A 375 14.75 -6.30 -6.88
N VAL A 376 15.02 -7.55 -7.27
CA VAL A 376 15.55 -8.60 -6.40
C VAL A 376 16.93 -8.23 -5.87
N MET A 377 17.83 -7.74 -6.72
CA MET A 377 19.20 -7.40 -6.37
C MET A 377 19.25 -6.29 -5.31
N ILE A 378 18.60 -5.16 -5.57
CA ILE A 378 18.56 -4.01 -4.67
C ILE A 378 17.90 -4.41 -3.34
N THR A 379 16.73 -5.05 -3.41
CA THR A 379 15.98 -5.51 -2.23
C THR A 379 16.81 -6.45 -1.36
N ARG A 380 17.51 -7.42 -1.97
CA ARG A 380 18.36 -8.37 -1.26
C ARG A 380 19.54 -7.68 -0.60
N LYS A 381 20.20 -6.75 -1.29
CA LYS A 381 21.35 -6.00 -0.74
C LYS A 381 20.94 -5.15 0.45
N ILE A 382 19.78 -4.50 0.40
CA ILE A 382 19.22 -3.75 1.52
C ILE A 382 18.96 -4.69 2.70
N PHE A 383 18.17 -5.74 2.49
CA PHE A 383 17.80 -6.66 3.56
C PHE A 383 19.05 -7.30 4.22
N ARG A 384 20.03 -7.70 3.41
CA ARG A 384 21.29 -8.28 3.90
C ARG A 384 22.11 -7.27 4.69
N THR A 385 22.15 -6.01 4.26
CA THR A 385 22.86 -4.95 4.97
C THR A 385 22.24 -4.69 6.34
N TYR A 386 20.91 -4.58 6.42
CA TYR A 386 20.20 -4.41 7.69
C TYR A 386 20.37 -5.63 8.61
N GLU A 387 20.30 -6.85 8.07
CA GLU A 387 20.55 -8.08 8.81
C GLU A 387 21.97 -8.14 9.40
N LEU A 388 22.98 -7.80 8.59
CA LEU A 388 24.38 -7.83 9.01
C LEU A 388 24.67 -6.73 10.03
N MET A 389 24.21 -5.51 9.79
CA MET A 389 24.43 -4.38 10.70
C MET A 389 23.76 -4.61 12.06
N ARG A 390 22.58 -5.25 12.10
CA ARG A 390 21.94 -5.62 13.37
C ARG A 390 22.83 -6.53 14.23
N LYS A 391 23.62 -7.41 13.60
CA LYS A 391 24.52 -8.35 14.29
C LYS A 391 25.88 -7.74 14.62
N THR A 392 26.42 -6.92 13.74
CA THR A 392 27.81 -6.45 13.79
C THR A 392 27.96 -5.05 14.39
N ALA A 393 26.94 -4.20 14.27
CA ALA A 393 26.94 -2.82 14.79
C ALA A 393 25.53 -2.39 15.25
N PRO A 394 25.02 -2.95 16.37
CA PRO A 394 23.66 -2.68 16.85
C PRO A 394 23.33 -1.20 17.04
N ASP A 395 24.27 -0.40 17.57
CA ASP A 395 24.06 1.04 17.81
C ASP A 395 23.89 1.84 16.52
N ARG A 396 24.67 1.48 15.48
CA ARG A 396 24.53 2.09 14.14
C ARG A 396 23.22 1.64 13.49
N TRP A 397 22.85 0.36 13.64
CA TRP A 397 21.58 -0.18 13.13
C TRP A 397 20.35 0.47 13.80
N ALA A 398 20.43 0.77 15.10
CA ALA A 398 19.36 1.44 15.83
C ALA A 398 19.04 2.83 15.27
N LYS A 399 20.03 3.53 14.71
CA LYS A 399 19.90 4.84 14.06
C LYS A 399 19.46 4.77 12.59
N LEU A 400 19.45 3.59 11.97
CA LEU A 400 19.00 3.47 10.59
C LEU A 400 17.48 3.75 10.48
N PRO A 401 17.06 4.44 9.41
CA PRO A 401 15.64 4.56 9.05
C PRO A 401 14.97 3.19 8.85
N TYR A 402 13.64 3.15 8.93
CA TYR A 402 12.91 1.98 8.44
C TYR A 402 12.79 2.07 6.92
N VAL A 403 12.91 0.93 6.23
CA VAL A 403 12.85 0.87 4.78
C VAL A 403 11.54 0.24 4.34
N LEU A 404 10.78 0.94 3.50
CA LEU A 404 9.60 0.42 2.83
C LEU A 404 9.91 0.15 1.36
N ILE A 405 9.88 -1.11 0.95
CA ILE A 405 10.15 -1.49 -0.44
C ILE A 405 8.83 -1.64 -1.16
N MET A 406 8.57 -0.78 -2.14
CA MET A 406 7.37 -0.85 -2.95
C MET A 406 7.53 -1.88 -4.05
N VAL A 407 6.54 -2.77 -4.14
CA VAL A 407 6.46 -3.81 -5.15
C VAL A 407 5.12 -3.67 -5.84
N GLU A 408 5.14 -3.02 -6.99
CA GLU A 408 4.01 -3.07 -7.91
C GLU A 408 3.86 -4.47 -8.50
N GLU A 409 2.64 -4.81 -8.88
CA GLU A 409 2.29 -6.13 -9.38
C GLU A 409 2.84 -7.29 -8.53
N ALA A 410 2.68 -7.16 -7.21
CA ALA A 410 3.26 -8.06 -6.22
C ALA A 410 2.91 -9.55 -6.45
N HIS A 411 1.82 -9.85 -7.16
CA HIS A 411 1.45 -11.21 -7.57
C HIS A 411 2.55 -11.88 -8.42
N ARG A 412 3.28 -11.14 -9.27
CA ARG A 412 4.42 -11.66 -10.08
C ARG A 412 5.55 -12.24 -9.23
N TYR A 413 5.72 -11.75 -8.01
CA TYR A 413 6.81 -12.13 -7.11
C TYR A 413 6.37 -13.07 -5.98
N LEU A 414 5.08 -13.05 -5.63
CA LEU A 414 4.50 -13.68 -4.44
C LEU A 414 3.42 -14.73 -4.75
N ALA A 415 3.21 -15.06 -6.02
CA ALA A 415 2.34 -16.14 -6.43
C ALA A 415 2.81 -17.50 -5.88
N LYS A 416 1.86 -18.42 -5.68
CA LYS A 416 2.16 -19.82 -5.34
C LYS A 416 2.77 -20.53 -6.55
N HIS A 417 4.07 -20.36 -6.79
CA HIS A 417 4.78 -21.19 -7.76
C HIS A 417 5.10 -22.56 -7.14
N SER A 418 4.17 -23.49 -7.29
CA SER A 418 4.47 -24.92 -7.17
C SER A 418 5.07 -25.39 -8.48
N LEU A 419 6.39 -25.40 -8.60
CA LEU A 419 7.04 -26.17 -9.67
C LEU A 419 6.94 -27.67 -9.35
N MET A 420 6.85 -28.50 -10.39
CA MET A 420 6.83 -29.96 -10.29
C MET A 420 8.04 -30.44 -9.48
N GLY A 421 7.83 -30.81 -8.21
CA GLY A 421 8.91 -31.20 -7.29
C GLY A 421 8.71 -30.83 -5.81
N GLY A 422 7.70 -30.03 -5.46
CA GLY A 422 7.25 -29.88 -4.06
C GLY A 422 8.03 -28.90 -3.17
N GLU A 423 9.16 -28.34 -3.62
CA GLU A 423 9.84 -27.25 -2.90
C GLU A 423 9.39 -25.87 -3.39
N VAL A 424 8.69 -25.15 -2.52
CA VAL A 424 8.40 -23.72 -2.72
C VAL A 424 9.69 -22.95 -2.48
N ARG A 425 10.33 -22.47 -3.56
CA ARG A 425 11.52 -21.62 -3.45
C ARG A 425 11.16 -20.23 -2.95
N GLU A 426 11.84 -19.76 -1.92
CA GLU A 426 11.58 -18.45 -1.34
C GLU A 426 12.31 -17.34 -2.11
N ASN A 427 11.55 -16.48 -2.79
CA ASN A 427 12.02 -15.19 -3.29
C ASN A 427 12.33 -14.23 -2.10
N ILE A 428 13.25 -13.28 -2.28
CA ILE A 428 13.56 -12.23 -1.31
C ILE A 428 12.32 -11.50 -0.77
N PHE A 429 11.31 -11.23 -1.61
CA PHE A 429 10.08 -10.58 -1.15
C PHE A 429 9.29 -11.46 -0.16
N SER A 430 9.25 -12.78 -0.40
CA SER A 430 8.68 -13.75 0.54
C SER A 430 9.48 -13.82 1.84
N ILE A 431 10.83 -13.80 1.76
CA ILE A 431 11.71 -13.75 2.93
C ILE A 431 11.44 -12.49 3.76
N ILE A 432 11.29 -11.33 3.11
CA ILE A 432 10.98 -10.07 3.79
C ILE A 432 9.62 -10.16 4.48
N SER A 433 8.58 -10.69 3.84
CA SER A 433 7.26 -10.87 4.48
C SER A 433 7.32 -11.68 5.79
N LYS A 434 8.25 -12.63 5.90
CA LYS A 434 8.38 -13.52 7.07
C LYS A 434 9.36 -12.99 8.13
N ARG A 435 10.39 -12.26 7.71
CA ARG A 435 11.55 -11.91 8.57
C ARG A 435 11.81 -10.41 8.68
N GLY A 436 11.24 -9.60 7.80
CA GLY A 436 11.42 -8.15 7.69
C GLY A 436 11.17 -7.40 9.00
N ARG A 437 10.16 -7.85 9.76
CA ARG A 437 9.83 -7.35 11.11
C ARG A 437 11.04 -7.18 12.02
N LYS A 438 11.99 -8.11 11.96
CA LYS A 438 13.18 -8.11 12.82
C LYS A 438 14.23 -7.07 12.37
N TYR A 439 14.15 -6.55 11.16
CA TYR A 439 15.27 -5.83 10.55
C TYR A 439 14.91 -4.42 10.08
N LYS A 440 13.77 -3.85 10.51
CA LYS A 440 13.27 -2.54 10.04
C LYS A 440 13.04 -2.46 8.52
N VAL A 441 12.93 -3.61 7.85
CA VAL A 441 12.69 -3.69 6.39
C VAL A 441 11.29 -4.23 6.16
N GLY A 442 10.44 -3.38 5.61
CA GLY A 442 9.07 -3.65 5.21
C GLY A 442 8.91 -3.72 3.71
N ALA A 443 7.72 -4.14 3.30
CA ALA A 443 7.32 -4.13 1.90
C ALA A 443 5.90 -3.56 1.77
N LEU A 444 5.70 -2.75 0.74
CA LEU A 444 4.41 -2.28 0.27
C LEU A 444 4.06 -3.09 -0.97
N TYR A 445 3.24 -4.11 -0.79
CA TYR A 445 2.78 -4.96 -1.88
C TYR A 445 1.53 -4.36 -2.50
N ILE A 446 1.60 -4.00 -3.78
CA ILE A 446 0.48 -3.44 -4.53
C ILE A 446 0.06 -4.47 -5.59
N THR A 447 -1.23 -4.81 -5.66
CA THR A 447 -1.75 -5.74 -6.68
C THR A 447 -3.25 -5.55 -6.93
N GLN A 448 -3.69 -5.88 -8.14
CA GLN A 448 -5.11 -6.06 -8.48
C GLN A 448 -5.61 -7.50 -8.27
N MET A 449 -4.69 -8.46 -8.14
CA MET A 449 -4.99 -9.90 -8.04
C MET A 449 -4.49 -10.48 -6.70
N PRO A 450 -5.05 -10.04 -5.54
CA PRO A 450 -4.68 -10.62 -4.25
C PRO A 450 -5.04 -12.11 -4.14
N GLY A 451 -5.97 -12.64 -4.96
CA GLY A 451 -6.29 -14.06 -5.02
C GLY A 451 -5.11 -14.96 -5.39
N GLU A 452 -4.15 -14.43 -6.15
CA GLU A 452 -2.95 -15.16 -6.60
C GLU A 452 -1.82 -15.16 -5.57
N ILE A 453 -1.82 -14.20 -4.64
CA ILE A 453 -0.78 -14.06 -3.62
C ILE A 453 -0.84 -15.23 -2.62
N ALA A 454 0.34 -15.74 -2.25
CA ALA A 454 0.45 -16.76 -1.23
C ALA A 454 -0.17 -16.33 0.12
N GLU A 455 -1.01 -17.18 0.70
CA GLU A 455 -1.74 -16.92 1.96
C GLU A 455 -0.83 -16.50 3.10
N THR A 456 0.37 -17.10 3.16
CA THR A 456 1.35 -16.76 4.18
C THR A 456 1.77 -15.30 4.12
N VAL A 457 1.81 -14.68 2.94
CA VAL A 457 2.14 -13.27 2.75
C VAL A 457 0.97 -12.38 3.22
N ILE A 458 -0.26 -12.68 2.80
CA ILE A 458 -1.47 -11.90 3.19
C ILE A 458 -1.68 -11.90 4.71
N ARG A 459 -1.36 -13.00 5.40
CA ARG A 459 -1.43 -13.05 6.87
C ARG A 459 -0.34 -12.24 7.56
N GLN A 460 0.84 -12.10 6.94
CA GLN A 460 1.94 -11.33 7.50
C GLN A 460 1.82 -9.83 7.21
N THR A 461 1.08 -9.43 6.18
CA THR A 461 0.72 -8.03 5.92
C THR A 461 -0.36 -7.59 6.90
N LEU A 462 0.05 -7.06 8.05
CA LEU A 462 -0.93 -6.68 9.07
C LEU A 462 -1.67 -5.41 8.71
N THR A 463 -1.08 -4.54 7.89
CA THR A 463 -1.78 -3.37 7.35
C THR A 463 -2.34 -3.69 5.97
N LYS A 464 -3.65 -3.49 5.80
CA LYS A 464 -4.36 -3.61 4.52
C LYS A 464 -5.02 -2.30 4.17
N ILE A 465 -4.84 -1.88 2.92
CA ILE A 465 -5.53 -0.75 2.32
C ILE A 465 -6.25 -1.28 1.08
N ILE A 466 -7.57 -1.38 1.17
CA ILE A 466 -8.40 -2.03 0.15
C ILE A 466 -9.17 -0.96 -0.58
N LEU A 467 -8.73 -0.67 -1.79
CA LEU A 467 -9.45 0.13 -2.78
C LEU A 467 -10.53 -0.74 -3.46
N PRO A 468 -11.36 -0.19 -4.38
CA PRO A 468 -12.38 -0.96 -5.07
C PRO A 468 -11.88 -2.30 -5.63
N LEU A 469 -12.52 -3.41 -5.21
CA LEU A 469 -12.12 -4.78 -5.56
C LEU A 469 -13.37 -5.67 -5.75
N PRO A 470 -14.01 -5.63 -6.93
CA PRO A 470 -15.32 -6.26 -7.16
C PRO A 470 -15.26 -7.77 -7.41
N THR A 471 -14.08 -8.32 -7.71
CA THR A 471 -13.89 -9.71 -8.11
C THR A 471 -13.93 -10.66 -6.90
N ARG A 472 -14.79 -11.69 -6.96
CA ARG A 472 -15.06 -12.60 -5.82
C ARG A 472 -13.85 -13.35 -5.27
N PRO A 473 -13.04 -14.03 -6.09
CA PRO A 473 -11.80 -14.65 -5.62
C PRO A 473 -10.90 -13.67 -4.84
N ASP A 474 -10.82 -12.42 -5.28
CA ASP A 474 -9.90 -11.43 -4.73
C ASP A 474 -10.36 -10.86 -3.39
N TYR A 475 -11.58 -10.30 -3.30
CA TYR A 475 -12.06 -9.77 -2.02
C TYR A 475 -12.23 -10.88 -0.98
N THR A 476 -12.65 -12.08 -1.39
CA THR A 476 -12.84 -13.22 -0.46
C THR A 476 -11.50 -13.61 0.14
N LYS A 477 -10.43 -13.65 -0.66
CA LYS A 477 -9.07 -13.95 -0.18
C LYS A 477 -8.64 -12.93 0.87
N VAL A 478 -8.81 -11.64 0.58
CA VAL A 478 -8.37 -10.58 1.51
C VAL A 478 -9.17 -10.64 2.81
N ILE A 479 -10.51 -10.79 2.75
CA ILE A 479 -11.38 -10.89 3.93
C ILE A 479 -10.99 -12.12 4.77
N GLN A 480 -10.86 -13.30 4.17
CA GLN A 480 -10.61 -14.55 4.90
C GLN A 480 -9.28 -14.55 5.68
N TYR A 481 -8.26 -13.87 5.17
CA TYR A 481 -6.92 -13.84 5.77
C TYR A 481 -6.60 -12.53 6.51
N SER A 482 -7.62 -11.72 6.79
CA SER A 482 -7.47 -10.44 7.48
C SER A 482 -8.49 -10.29 8.59
N PRO A 483 -8.06 -10.02 9.84
CA PRO A 483 -9.01 -9.71 10.89
C PRO A 483 -9.72 -8.38 10.58
N TYR A 484 -10.94 -8.23 11.10
CA TYR A 484 -11.71 -6.98 11.08
C TYR A 484 -12.28 -6.55 9.72
N LEU A 485 -12.23 -7.43 8.72
CA LEU A 485 -12.92 -7.24 7.43
C LEU A 485 -14.19 -8.09 7.31
N ASP A 486 -14.61 -8.71 8.42
CA ASP A 486 -15.86 -9.43 8.48
C ASP A 486 -17.00 -8.51 8.02
N GLU A 487 -17.93 -9.06 7.22
CA GLU A 487 -19.08 -8.34 6.66
C GLU A 487 -18.73 -7.15 5.73
N ALA A 488 -17.45 -6.95 5.37
CA ALA A 488 -17.01 -5.86 4.50
C ALA A 488 -17.20 -6.13 2.99
N GLU A 489 -17.68 -7.33 2.61
CA GLU A 489 -17.79 -7.77 1.20
C GLU A 489 -18.56 -6.77 0.31
N GLN A 490 -19.74 -6.32 0.76
CA GLN A 490 -20.57 -5.42 -0.04
C GLN A 490 -19.98 -4.02 -0.13
N GLU A 491 -19.28 -3.57 0.91
CA GLU A 491 -18.60 -2.28 0.91
C GLU A 491 -17.42 -2.31 -0.07
N ILE A 492 -16.57 -3.34 -0.01
CA ILE A 492 -15.41 -3.48 -0.91
C ILE A 492 -15.81 -3.47 -2.40
N LYS A 493 -16.98 -4.04 -2.74
CA LYS A 493 -17.54 -4.04 -4.10
C LYS A 493 -18.02 -2.67 -4.58
N THR A 494 -18.44 -1.81 -3.65
CA THR A 494 -19.15 -0.56 -3.94
C THR A 494 -18.31 0.69 -3.61
N LEU A 495 -17.06 0.52 -3.20
CA LEU A 495 -16.12 1.63 -3.05
C LEU A 495 -15.99 2.40 -4.37
N ASP A 496 -15.90 3.72 -4.27
CA ASP A 496 -15.57 4.60 -5.39
C ASP A 496 -14.05 4.75 -5.57
N ARG A 497 -13.62 5.31 -6.70
CA ARG A 497 -12.21 5.64 -6.93
C ARG A 497 -11.67 6.53 -5.81
N GLY A 498 -10.53 6.13 -5.24
CA GLY A 498 -9.88 6.81 -4.12
C GLY A 498 -10.54 6.58 -2.76
N ASP A 499 -11.68 5.88 -2.68
CA ASP A 499 -12.18 5.36 -1.42
C ASP A 499 -11.41 4.08 -1.06
N ALA A 500 -11.20 3.86 0.23
CA ALA A 500 -10.52 2.68 0.74
C ALA A 500 -11.10 2.23 2.08
N LEU A 501 -10.99 0.93 2.35
CA LEU A 501 -11.05 0.37 3.69
C LEU A 501 -9.64 0.14 4.21
N ILE A 502 -9.32 0.74 5.36
CA ILE A 502 -7.99 0.67 5.98
C ILE A 502 -8.08 -0.14 7.28
N VAL A 503 -7.26 -1.18 7.39
CA VAL A 503 -7.08 -1.98 8.59
C VAL A 503 -5.60 -1.96 8.95
N SER A 504 -5.25 -1.57 10.16
CA SER A 504 -3.86 -1.51 10.63
C SER A 504 -3.77 -1.77 12.14
N PRO A 505 -3.85 -3.03 12.59
CA PRO A 505 -3.70 -3.38 13.99
C PRO A 505 -2.37 -2.88 14.62
N PRO A 506 -1.22 -2.86 13.90
CA PRO A 506 0.01 -2.24 14.42
C PRO A 506 -0.11 -0.74 14.71
N SER A 507 -0.95 -0.02 13.96
CA SER A 507 -1.24 1.41 14.19
C SER A 507 -2.39 1.65 15.17
N GLY A 508 -3.04 0.59 15.68
CA GLY A 508 -4.23 0.73 16.52
C GLY A 508 -5.56 0.74 15.77
N LEU A 509 -5.54 0.77 14.43
CA LEU A 509 -6.73 0.64 13.58
C LEU A 509 -7.21 -0.82 13.55
N ARG A 510 -7.84 -1.24 14.65
CA ARG A 510 -8.35 -2.62 14.87
C ARG A 510 -9.76 -2.81 14.29
N PHE A 511 -10.03 -2.13 13.19
CA PHE A 511 -11.26 -2.22 12.43
C PHE A 511 -11.08 -1.68 11.02
N ALA A 512 -12.02 -2.00 10.13
CA ALA A 512 -12.08 -1.44 8.79
C ALA A 512 -12.51 0.03 8.85
N VAL A 513 -11.55 0.94 8.75
CA VAL A 513 -11.79 2.39 8.69
C VAL A 513 -12.12 2.76 7.25
N PRO A 514 -13.33 3.26 6.95
CA PRO A 514 -13.64 3.85 5.66
C PRO A 514 -12.89 5.18 5.53
N ALA A 515 -12.13 5.33 4.45
CA ALA A 515 -11.29 6.49 4.22
C ALA A 515 -11.37 6.94 2.76
N LYS A 516 -11.29 8.25 2.55
CA LYS A 516 -10.97 8.85 1.25
C LYS A 516 -9.48 9.14 1.23
N VAL A 517 -8.74 8.41 0.42
CA VAL A 517 -7.30 8.66 0.22
C VAL A 517 -7.14 10.07 -0.34
N PHE A 518 -6.11 10.79 0.11
CA PHE A 518 -5.81 12.11 -0.45
C PHE A 518 -5.62 12.03 -1.96
N SER A 519 -6.10 13.05 -2.67
CA SER A 519 -5.68 13.26 -4.05
C SER A 519 -4.26 13.80 -4.01
N PHE A 520 -3.32 13.06 -4.61
CA PHE A 520 -1.92 13.49 -4.69
C PHE A 520 -1.81 14.87 -5.37
N GLU A 521 -2.61 15.08 -6.42
CA GLU A 521 -2.66 16.36 -7.13
C GLU A 521 -2.98 17.53 -6.19
N LYS A 522 -4.10 17.42 -5.45
CA LYS A 522 -4.51 18.46 -4.49
C LYS A 522 -3.50 18.63 -3.37
N TYR A 523 -2.89 17.54 -2.93
CA TYR A 523 -1.85 17.57 -1.89
C TYR A 523 -0.63 18.37 -2.35
N VAL A 524 -0.15 18.16 -3.58
CA VAL A 524 0.95 18.94 -4.16
C VAL A 524 0.58 20.42 -4.25
N GLU A 525 -0.61 20.75 -4.77
CA GLU A 525 -1.07 22.14 -4.85
C GLU A 525 -1.10 22.84 -3.49
N GLU A 526 -1.58 22.17 -2.45
CA GLU A 526 -1.63 22.69 -1.08
C GLU A 526 -0.21 22.96 -0.56
N ARG A 527 0.70 21.99 -0.69
CA ARG A 527 2.10 22.12 -0.25
C ARG A 527 2.85 23.24 -1.00
N LEU A 528 2.59 23.40 -2.30
CA LEU A 528 3.18 24.49 -3.09
C LEU A 528 2.68 25.85 -2.63
N ARG A 529 1.37 26.02 -2.39
CA ARG A 529 0.81 27.27 -1.86
C ARG A 529 1.40 27.62 -0.51
N GLU A 530 1.46 26.66 0.42
CA GLU A 530 2.05 26.86 1.75
C GLU A 530 3.52 27.31 1.65
N LYS A 531 4.30 26.71 0.74
CA LYS A 531 5.70 27.08 0.51
C LYS A 531 5.83 28.49 -0.06
N MET A 532 5.02 28.85 -1.05
CA MET A 532 5.02 30.21 -1.63
C MET A 532 4.64 31.28 -0.60
N GLU A 533 3.65 31.01 0.26
CA GLU A 533 3.27 31.92 1.35
C GLU A 533 4.41 32.11 2.35
N LEU A 534 5.09 31.02 2.74
CA LEU A 534 6.27 31.06 3.59
C LEU A 534 7.41 31.90 2.97
N ASP A 535 7.70 31.70 1.69
CA ASP A 535 8.77 32.41 1.00
C ASP A 535 8.44 33.92 0.84
N ARG A 536 7.17 34.26 0.62
CA ARG A 536 6.67 35.66 0.61
C ARG A 536 6.76 36.32 1.99
N LEU A 537 6.44 35.59 3.07
CA LEU A 537 6.58 36.13 4.43
C LEU A 537 8.05 36.36 4.81
N GLN A 538 8.95 35.47 4.37
CA GLN A 538 10.39 35.64 4.59
C GLN A 538 10.96 36.83 3.82
N SER A 539 10.55 37.06 2.57
CA SER A 539 11.03 38.21 1.80
C SER A 539 10.58 39.56 2.37
N ILE A 540 9.40 39.63 3.00
CA ILE A 540 8.90 40.82 3.68
C ILE A 540 9.61 41.06 5.03
N THR A 541 10.06 40.00 5.71
CA THR A 541 10.69 40.11 7.04
C THR A 541 12.18 40.48 6.95
N TYR A 542 12.85 40.15 5.85
CA TYR A 542 14.28 40.37 5.64
C TYR A 542 14.63 41.36 4.51
N GLY A 543 13.63 41.92 3.83
CA GLY A 543 13.76 43.03 2.88
C GLY A 543 13.26 44.33 3.49
#